data_AF-A0A1I0VW20-F1
#
_entry.id   AF-A0A1I0VW20-F1
#
_cell.length_a   1.000
_cell.length_b   1.000
_cell.length_c   1.000
_cell.angle_alpha   90.00
_cell.angle_beta   90.00
_cell.angle_gamma   90.00
#
_symmetry.space_group_name_H-M   'P 1'
#
loop_
_entity.id
_entity.type
_entity.pdbx_description
1 polymer ?
#
loop_
_entity_poly.entity_id
_entity_poly.type
_entity_poly.pdbx_seq_one_letter_code
_entity_poly.pdbx_strand_id
1 'polypeptide(L)'
;MSEYAYTYGEISISPYKFEKIINLKIIRELNEHAKLCIEGIICESDIDKYVEMTDDSEIVNLSVKNDDSTEVLFEGIVTNISIDADANVRTMKFEALSSTILMDITKNTQSFQDEGTTYKGIFSDISGKYNNASIVDEVSKGNTIPGLIVQYNETDWEFCKRLASHFNSYLVPECRLGDVKFHVGIPDSPSSCNLEEFNYSIKKDLKEYRIKSKNYGGNLSEENLISYEITSYKILNLCSKVTFKERKLCVSRIETEIVQGVLQNKYILKDIKGISTHKVMNNEITGASLSGSILDISKDTVKVKLDIDSGGSSGSRWFPYSTVYSSPDGSGWYCMPEMGDAIRLYFPDNEEKNAFVTSSVNLESSNSGKRSDPSVKSIGTKDGKEITFNDGAVEIAGNGNMLMRLTDDGGIEIKSDKKIILSATEDIEINGGAKVVIQGQEGVDLKQAGTTLKIGDDVVIGGSKVNIE
;
A
#
# COMPACT_ATOMS: atom_id res chain seq x y z
N MET A 1 -18.85 30.18 -38.80
CA MET A 1 -19.83 29.12 -39.09
C MET A 1 -20.66 28.97 -37.83
N SER A 2 -21.99 28.98 -37.94
CA SER A 2 -22.87 28.77 -36.79
C SER A 2 -22.56 27.42 -36.17
N GLU A 3 -22.21 27.40 -34.89
CA GLU A 3 -22.02 26.16 -34.14
C GLU A 3 -23.32 25.36 -34.16
N TYR A 4 -23.23 24.08 -34.53
CA TYR A 4 -24.37 23.17 -34.46
C TYR A 4 -24.70 22.92 -33.00
N ALA A 5 -25.96 23.16 -32.62
CA ALA A 5 -26.44 22.96 -31.26
C ALA A 5 -27.45 21.82 -31.27
N TYR A 6 -27.16 20.75 -30.53
CA TYR A 6 -28.07 19.62 -30.40
C TYR A 6 -29.31 20.03 -29.61
N THR A 7 -30.46 19.58 -30.07
CA THR A 7 -31.76 19.83 -29.47
C THR A 7 -32.29 18.59 -28.78
N TYR A 8 -33.31 18.77 -27.95
CA TYR A 8 -33.99 17.68 -27.25
C TYR A 8 -34.36 16.49 -28.16
N GLY A 9 -34.81 16.74 -29.40
CA GLY A 9 -35.25 15.69 -30.33
C GLY A 9 -34.14 14.79 -30.87
N GLU A 10 -32.88 15.17 -30.66
CA GLU A 10 -31.70 14.44 -31.14
C GLU A 10 -31.08 13.56 -30.07
N ILE A 11 -31.59 13.61 -28.84
CA ILE A 11 -31.09 12.85 -27.69
C ILE A 11 -31.73 11.47 -27.68
N SER A 12 -30.89 10.45 -27.59
CA SER A 12 -31.30 9.06 -27.43
C SER A 12 -30.74 8.51 -26.13
N ILE A 13 -31.61 7.90 -25.32
CA ILE A 13 -31.25 7.20 -24.08
C ILE A 13 -31.66 5.74 -24.23
N SER A 14 -30.78 4.82 -23.86
CA SER A 14 -31.00 3.37 -23.85
C SER A 14 -30.54 2.81 -22.51
N PRO A 15 -31.23 1.81 -21.92
CA PRO A 15 -32.43 1.13 -22.43
C PRO A 15 -33.76 1.86 -22.14
N TYR A 16 -33.74 2.89 -21.30
CA TYR A 16 -34.95 3.59 -20.86
C TYR A 16 -35.48 4.54 -21.92
N LYS A 17 -36.79 4.46 -22.19
CA LYS A 17 -37.48 5.37 -23.11
C LYS A 17 -38.26 6.40 -22.32
N PHE A 18 -38.02 7.67 -22.64
CA PHE A 18 -38.73 8.79 -22.06
C PHE A 18 -39.68 9.38 -23.11
N GLU A 19 -40.91 9.65 -22.72
CA GLU A 19 -41.83 10.48 -23.51
C GLU A 19 -41.36 11.93 -23.51
N LYS A 20 -40.88 12.39 -22.35
CA LYS A 20 -40.34 13.73 -22.14
C LYS A 20 -39.20 13.75 -21.14
N ILE A 21 -38.02 14.23 -21.51
CA ILE A 21 -36.98 14.54 -20.53
C ILE A 21 -37.29 15.90 -19.88
N ILE A 22 -37.33 15.93 -18.56
CA ILE A 22 -37.52 17.13 -17.74
C ILE A 22 -36.16 17.74 -17.38
N ASN A 23 -35.22 16.89 -16.96
CA ASN A 23 -33.87 17.28 -16.59
C ASN A 23 -32.86 16.28 -17.15
N LEU A 24 -31.77 16.81 -17.70
CA LEU A 24 -30.60 16.03 -18.10
C LEU A 24 -29.39 16.78 -17.61
N LYS A 25 -28.53 16.07 -16.87
CA LYS A 25 -27.28 16.63 -16.38
C LYS A 25 -26.16 15.60 -16.44
N ILE A 26 -25.06 15.95 -17.10
CA ILE A 26 -23.82 15.17 -17.08
C ILE A 26 -22.73 16.02 -16.42
N ILE A 27 -22.06 15.46 -15.42
CA ILE A 27 -20.93 16.08 -14.74
C ILE A 27 -19.70 15.23 -15.00
N ARG A 28 -18.63 15.84 -15.53
CA ARG A 28 -17.33 15.20 -15.72
C ARG A 28 -16.24 16.04 -15.08
N GLU A 29 -15.41 15.41 -14.25
CA GLU A 29 -14.32 16.06 -13.52
C GLU A 29 -13.09 15.17 -13.43
N LEU A 30 -11.94 15.79 -13.21
CA LEU A 30 -10.70 15.09 -12.87
C LEU A 30 -10.86 14.38 -11.51
N ASN A 31 -10.29 13.19 -11.36
CA ASN A 31 -10.35 12.34 -10.15
C ASN A 31 -11.75 11.86 -9.69
N GLU A 32 -12.83 12.26 -10.35
CA GLU A 32 -14.18 11.83 -10.00
C GLU A 32 -14.75 10.86 -11.05
N HIS A 33 -15.78 10.09 -10.71
CA HIS A 33 -16.53 9.35 -11.70
C HIS A 33 -17.46 10.31 -12.46
N ALA A 34 -17.56 10.17 -13.78
CA ALA A 34 -18.54 10.97 -14.52
C ALA A 34 -19.95 10.57 -14.07
N LYS A 35 -20.82 11.54 -13.85
CA LYS A 35 -22.17 11.32 -13.33
C LYS A 35 -23.22 11.81 -14.32
N LEU A 36 -24.17 10.95 -14.64
CA LEU A 36 -25.39 11.28 -15.37
C LEU A 36 -26.57 11.31 -14.39
N CYS A 37 -27.40 12.34 -14.48
CA CYS A 37 -28.68 12.44 -13.79
C CYS A 37 -29.75 12.74 -14.84
N ILE A 38 -30.80 11.91 -14.88
CA ILE A 38 -31.96 12.11 -15.74
C ILE A 38 -33.21 12.15 -14.88
N GLU A 39 -34.12 13.06 -15.23
CA GLU A 39 -35.50 13.07 -14.78
C GLU A 39 -36.39 13.21 -16.01
N GLY A 40 -37.41 12.37 -16.13
CA GLY A 40 -38.31 12.43 -17.27
C GLY A 40 -39.60 11.64 -17.09
N ILE A 41 -40.57 11.95 -17.94
CA ILE A 41 -41.86 11.27 -18.01
C ILE A 41 -41.69 10.00 -18.83
N ILE A 42 -42.22 8.89 -18.32
CA ILE A 42 -42.25 7.57 -18.96
C ILE A 42 -43.69 7.13 -19.18
N CYS A 43 -43.90 6.16 -20.09
CA CYS A 43 -45.21 5.56 -20.30
C CYS A 43 -45.63 4.72 -19.09
N GLU A 44 -46.91 4.75 -18.73
CA GLU A 44 -47.45 3.99 -17.60
C GLU A 44 -47.25 2.48 -17.73
N SER A 45 -47.19 1.95 -18.94
CA SER A 45 -46.95 0.52 -19.19
C SER A 45 -45.51 0.06 -18.91
N ASP A 46 -44.56 0.99 -18.75
CA ASP A 46 -43.13 0.67 -18.58
C ASP A 46 -42.65 0.68 -17.11
N ILE A 47 -43.53 0.98 -16.14
CA ILE A 47 -43.16 1.13 -14.70
C ILE A 47 -42.53 -0.16 -14.15
N ASP A 48 -43.30 -1.25 -14.14
CA ASP A 48 -42.87 -2.53 -13.57
C ASP A 48 -41.65 -3.04 -14.33
N LYS A 49 -41.65 -2.88 -15.65
CA LYS A 49 -40.55 -3.25 -16.53
C LYS A 49 -39.24 -2.56 -16.15
N TYR A 50 -39.24 -1.24 -15.96
CA TYR A 50 -38.00 -0.50 -15.69
C TYR A 50 -37.48 -0.74 -14.28
N VAL A 51 -38.33 -0.90 -13.27
CA VAL A 51 -37.86 -1.23 -11.92
C VAL A 51 -37.37 -2.68 -11.83
N GLU A 52 -38.07 -3.62 -12.47
CA GLU A 52 -37.72 -5.04 -12.41
C GLU A 52 -36.55 -5.43 -13.32
N MET A 53 -36.33 -4.73 -14.45
CA MET A 53 -35.24 -5.05 -15.37
C MET A 53 -33.90 -4.47 -14.93
N THR A 54 -33.90 -3.38 -14.16
CA THR A 54 -32.66 -2.73 -13.73
C THR A 54 -32.01 -3.54 -12.61
N ASP A 55 -30.97 -4.28 -12.96
CA ASP A 55 -30.09 -4.94 -11.99
C ASP A 55 -28.87 -4.07 -11.64
N ASP A 56 -27.98 -4.62 -10.80
CA ASP A 56 -26.77 -3.94 -10.32
C ASP A 56 -25.67 -3.77 -11.40
N SER A 57 -25.92 -4.25 -12.62
CA SER A 57 -25.02 -4.16 -13.77
C SER A 57 -25.61 -3.40 -14.96
N GLU A 58 -26.82 -2.85 -14.83
CA GLU A 58 -27.53 -2.19 -15.92
C GLU A 58 -26.75 -0.99 -16.48
N ILE A 59 -26.53 -0.99 -17.80
CA ILE A 59 -25.75 0.02 -18.50
C ILE A 59 -26.69 0.99 -19.22
N VAL A 60 -26.56 2.27 -18.92
CA VAL A 60 -27.22 3.33 -19.66
C VAL A 60 -26.27 3.94 -20.68
N ASN A 61 -26.77 4.14 -21.90
CA ASN A 61 -26.09 4.91 -22.95
C ASN A 61 -26.93 6.15 -23.29
N LEU A 62 -26.27 7.30 -23.30
CA LEU A 62 -26.81 8.58 -23.74
C LEU A 62 -25.99 9.07 -24.93
N SER A 63 -26.67 9.25 -26.07
CA SER A 63 -26.08 9.73 -27.31
C SER A 63 -26.90 10.85 -27.91
N VAL A 64 -26.25 11.64 -28.77
CA VAL A 64 -26.89 12.62 -29.64
C VAL A 64 -26.71 12.20 -31.09
N LYS A 65 -27.75 12.38 -31.89
CA LYS A 65 -27.76 12.00 -33.30
C LYS A 65 -28.07 13.22 -34.16
N ASN A 66 -27.17 13.53 -35.08
CA ASN A 66 -27.46 14.40 -36.22
C ASN A 66 -27.69 13.54 -37.48
N ASP A 67 -27.97 14.16 -38.62
CA ASP A 67 -28.28 13.46 -39.88
C ASP A 67 -27.15 12.51 -40.36
N ASP A 68 -25.89 12.77 -39.98
CA ASP A 68 -24.69 12.08 -40.51
C ASP A 68 -23.90 11.27 -39.47
N SER A 69 -24.13 11.48 -38.16
CA SER A 69 -23.36 10.85 -37.09
C SER A 69 -24.14 10.69 -35.78
N THR A 70 -23.76 9.67 -35.02
CA THR A 70 -24.19 9.47 -33.63
C THR A 70 -22.97 9.65 -32.73
N GLU A 71 -23.04 10.57 -31.79
CA GLU A 71 -21.99 10.83 -30.81
C GLU A 71 -22.47 10.41 -29.42
N VAL A 72 -21.72 9.54 -28.76
CA VAL A 72 -22.00 9.15 -27.36
C VAL A 72 -21.52 10.26 -26.43
N LEU A 73 -22.39 10.69 -25.52
CA LEU A 73 -22.08 11.67 -24.49
C LEU A 73 -21.78 11.03 -23.15
N PHE A 74 -22.43 9.89 -22.87
CA PHE A 74 -22.25 9.15 -21.63
C PHE A 74 -22.62 7.68 -21.81
N GLU A 75 -21.83 6.80 -21.23
CA GLU A 75 -22.10 5.39 -21.01
C GLU A 75 -21.63 5.03 -19.61
N GLY A 76 -22.47 4.34 -18.85
CA GLY A 76 -22.17 4.03 -17.45
C GLY A 76 -23.22 3.16 -16.80
N ILE A 77 -23.01 2.87 -15.53
CA ILE A 77 -23.81 1.93 -14.74
C ILE A 77 -24.83 2.72 -13.94
N VAL A 78 -26.08 2.27 -13.95
CA VAL A 78 -27.15 2.85 -13.14
C VAL A 78 -26.88 2.56 -11.66
N THR A 79 -26.81 3.61 -10.86
CA THR A 79 -26.53 3.52 -9.41
C THR A 79 -27.74 3.80 -8.55
N ASN A 80 -28.74 4.49 -9.09
CA ASN A 80 -30.00 4.76 -8.42
C ASN A 80 -31.10 4.94 -9.45
N ILE A 81 -32.30 4.44 -9.15
CA ILE A 81 -33.49 4.57 -9.98
C ILE A 81 -34.70 4.72 -9.07
N SER A 82 -35.62 5.61 -9.46
CA SER A 82 -36.88 5.82 -8.76
C SER A 82 -37.96 6.25 -9.74
N ILE A 83 -39.20 5.88 -9.44
CA ILE A 83 -40.36 6.27 -10.24
C ILE A 83 -41.39 6.87 -9.29
N ASP A 84 -41.72 8.14 -9.52
CA ASP A 84 -42.73 8.89 -8.80
C ASP A 84 -44.04 8.87 -9.62
N ALA A 85 -45.14 8.51 -8.96
CA ALA A 85 -46.47 8.47 -9.53
C ALA A 85 -47.35 9.56 -8.91
N ASP A 86 -47.58 10.66 -9.64
CA ASP A 86 -48.42 11.77 -9.18
C ASP A 86 -49.38 12.25 -10.27
N ALA A 87 -50.65 12.47 -9.93
CA ALA A 87 -51.71 12.96 -10.83
C ALA A 87 -51.76 12.25 -12.22
N ASN A 88 -51.57 10.92 -12.25
CA ASN A 88 -51.47 10.09 -13.46
C ASN A 88 -50.27 10.39 -14.39
N VAL A 89 -49.27 11.12 -13.90
CA VAL A 89 -47.98 11.27 -14.55
C VAL A 89 -46.98 10.36 -13.85
N ARG A 90 -46.16 9.66 -14.64
CA ARG A 90 -45.10 8.78 -14.15
C ARG A 90 -43.76 9.44 -14.46
N THR A 91 -43.07 9.87 -13.41
CA THR A 91 -41.78 10.55 -13.53
C THR A 91 -40.69 9.62 -13.03
N MET A 92 -39.82 9.19 -13.93
CA MET A 92 -38.64 8.40 -13.59
C MET A 92 -37.45 9.32 -13.38
N LYS A 93 -36.70 9.05 -12.32
CA LYS A 93 -35.40 9.65 -12.04
C LYS A 93 -34.37 8.54 -11.91
N PHE A 94 -33.24 8.69 -12.59
CA PHE A 94 -32.12 7.80 -12.36
C PHE A 94 -30.79 8.54 -12.35
N GLU A 95 -29.85 7.96 -11.62
CA GLU A 95 -28.45 8.35 -11.59
C GLU A 95 -27.61 7.21 -12.17
N ALA A 96 -26.59 7.57 -12.92
CA ALA A 96 -25.59 6.63 -13.41
C ALA A 96 -24.19 7.20 -13.26
N LEU A 97 -23.21 6.32 -13.01
CA LEU A 97 -21.80 6.66 -12.94
C LEU A 97 -21.04 5.95 -14.05
N SER A 98 -20.00 6.59 -14.60
CA SER A 98 -19.11 5.95 -15.57
C SER A 98 -18.54 4.65 -14.99
N SER A 99 -18.24 3.67 -15.84
CA SER A 99 -17.79 2.33 -15.44
C SER A 99 -16.56 2.32 -14.51
N THR A 100 -15.79 3.41 -14.45
CA THR A 100 -14.74 3.60 -13.43
C THR A 100 -15.22 3.44 -11.99
N ILE A 101 -16.53 3.57 -11.72
CA ILE A 101 -17.11 3.28 -10.39
C ILE A 101 -16.84 1.85 -9.94
N LEU A 102 -16.72 0.89 -10.86
CA LEU A 102 -16.39 -0.50 -10.54
C LEU A 102 -15.06 -0.64 -9.79
N MET A 103 -14.14 0.33 -9.97
CA MET A 103 -12.86 0.38 -9.29
C MET A 103 -12.93 1.00 -7.88
N ASP A 104 -14.05 1.60 -7.51
CA ASP A 104 -14.24 2.35 -6.26
C ASP A 104 -15.28 1.71 -5.31
N ILE A 105 -15.53 0.40 -5.48
CA ILE A 105 -16.49 -0.36 -4.66
C ILE A 105 -15.79 -1.09 -3.50
N THR A 106 -14.76 -1.90 -3.82
CA THR A 106 -14.12 -2.78 -2.85
C THR A 106 -12.74 -2.25 -2.49
N LYS A 107 -12.46 -2.16 -1.19
CA LYS A 107 -11.13 -1.84 -0.68
C LYS A 107 -10.22 -3.06 -0.73
N ASN A 108 -8.99 -2.84 -1.19
CA ASN A 108 -8.00 -3.88 -1.35
C ASN A 108 -6.79 -3.62 -0.45
N THR A 109 -6.10 -4.70 -0.10
CA THR A 109 -4.79 -4.65 0.57
C THR A 109 -3.81 -5.55 -0.17
N GLN A 110 -2.82 -4.96 -0.84
CA GLN A 110 -1.77 -5.67 -1.59
C GLN A 110 -0.49 -4.84 -1.64
N SER A 111 0.65 -5.49 -1.91
CA SER A 111 1.96 -4.83 -1.97
C SER A 111 2.69 -4.99 -3.31
N PHE A 112 3.50 -3.99 -3.63
CA PHE A 112 4.38 -3.96 -4.79
C PHE A 112 5.80 -3.73 -4.28
N GLN A 113 6.64 -4.79 -4.31
CA GLN A 113 7.92 -4.81 -3.59
C GLN A 113 9.15 -5.03 -4.47
N ASP A 114 9.00 -5.63 -5.65
CA ASP A 114 10.13 -6.07 -6.46
C ASP A 114 10.99 -4.91 -6.97
N GLU A 115 12.28 -5.17 -7.10
CA GLU A 115 13.17 -4.23 -7.77
C GLU A 115 12.79 -4.13 -9.25
N GLY A 116 12.62 -2.90 -9.73
CA GLY A 116 12.25 -2.65 -11.11
C GLY A 116 10.74 -2.63 -11.38
N THR A 117 9.87 -2.85 -10.39
CA THR A 117 8.43 -2.63 -10.57
C THR A 117 8.16 -1.21 -11.06
N THR A 118 7.41 -1.07 -12.16
CA THR A 118 7.06 0.21 -12.77
C THR A 118 5.63 0.62 -12.43
N TYR A 119 5.36 1.92 -12.39
CA TYR A 119 3.98 2.42 -12.27
C TYR A 119 3.09 1.88 -13.37
N LYS A 120 3.60 1.85 -14.61
CA LYS A 120 2.90 1.24 -15.76
C LYS A 120 2.56 -0.23 -15.53
N GLY A 121 3.47 -1.00 -14.93
CA GLY A 121 3.24 -2.39 -14.54
C GLY A 121 2.05 -2.49 -13.56
N ILE A 122 2.07 -1.68 -12.50
CA ILE A 122 0.98 -1.63 -11.51
C ILE A 122 -0.35 -1.29 -12.17
N PHE A 123 -0.40 -0.26 -13.04
CA PHE A 123 -1.63 0.08 -13.75
C PHE A 123 -2.10 -1.04 -14.67
N SER A 124 -1.19 -1.81 -15.27
CA SER A 124 -1.53 -2.95 -16.11
C SER A 124 -2.12 -4.10 -15.28
N ASP A 125 -1.54 -4.38 -14.11
CA ASP A 125 -2.05 -5.40 -13.17
C ASP A 125 -3.46 -5.05 -12.67
N ILE A 126 -3.70 -3.77 -12.35
CA ILE A 126 -5.04 -3.28 -11.97
C ILE A 126 -5.99 -3.39 -13.15
N SER A 127 -5.58 -2.94 -14.35
CA SER A 127 -6.41 -3.01 -15.55
C SER A 127 -6.84 -4.45 -15.87
N GLY A 128 -5.99 -5.45 -15.61
CA GLY A 128 -6.27 -6.86 -15.84
C GLY A 128 -7.39 -7.45 -14.97
N LYS A 129 -7.82 -6.76 -13.91
CA LYS A 129 -8.94 -7.19 -13.05
C LYS A 129 -10.32 -6.90 -13.65
N TYR A 130 -10.39 -6.01 -14.65
CA TYR A 130 -11.65 -5.49 -15.19
C TYR A 130 -11.81 -5.83 -16.68
N ASN A 131 -13.03 -6.17 -17.10
CA ASN A 131 -13.33 -6.53 -18.47
C ASN A 131 -13.03 -5.37 -19.43
N ASN A 132 -12.26 -5.64 -20.50
CA ASN A 132 -11.94 -4.68 -21.57
C ASN A 132 -11.45 -3.30 -21.06
N ALA A 133 -10.81 -3.28 -19.90
CA ALA A 133 -10.36 -2.04 -19.29
C ALA A 133 -9.13 -1.48 -20.01
N SER A 134 -9.03 -0.15 -20.01
CA SER A 134 -7.89 0.56 -20.59
C SER A 134 -7.45 1.69 -19.66
N ILE A 135 -6.28 1.48 -19.05
CA ILE A 135 -5.61 2.48 -18.22
C ILE A 135 -4.39 2.98 -18.99
N VAL A 136 -4.43 4.21 -19.46
CA VAL A 136 -3.34 4.80 -20.23
C VAL A 136 -2.46 5.65 -19.32
N ASP A 137 -1.21 5.23 -19.14
CA ASP A 137 -0.23 5.96 -18.35
C ASP A 137 0.47 7.05 -19.18
N GLU A 138 0.11 8.32 -18.92
CA GLU A 138 0.63 9.49 -19.64
C GLU A 138 1.84 10.13 -18.93
N VAL A 139 2.04 9.82 -17.64
CA VAL A 139 2.91 10.63 -16.77
C VAL A 139 4.10 9.90 -16.20
N SER A 140 4.02 8.58 -15.99
CA SER A 140 5.12 7.88 -15.33
C SER A 140 6.37 7.78 -16.19
N LYS A 141 6.21 7.80 -17.52
CA LYS A 141 7.29 7.66 -18.51
C LYS A 141 8.16 6.43 -18.28
N GLY A 142 7.58 5.35 -17.73
CA GLY A 142 8.27 4.10 -17.43
C GLY A 142 9.10 4.12 -16.15
N ASN A 143 8.96 5.16 -15.30
CA ASN A 143 9.64 5.22 -14.02
C ASN A 143 9.27 4.03 -13.12
N THR A 144 10.24 3.60 -12.33
CA THR A 144 10.04 2.58 -11.29
C THR A 144 9.47 3.20 -10.01
N ILE A 145 8.79 2.39 -9.21
CA ILE A 145 8.38 2.79 -7.86
C ILE A 145 9.61 3.00 -6.97
N PRO A 146 9.56 3.91 -5.97
CA PRO A 146 10.73 4.28 -5.16
C PRO A 146 11.14 3.19 -4.15
N GLY A 147 10.41 2.08 -4.09
CA GLY A 147 10.72 0.96 -3.24
C GLY A 147 9.50 0.10 -3.02
N LEU A 148 9.00 0.09 -1.79
CA LEU A 148 7.71 -0.50 -1.46
C LEU A 148 6.60 0.50 -1.76
N ILE A 149 5.52 0.04 -2.40
CA ILE A 149 4.22 0.70 -2.39
C ILE A 149 3.19 -0.31 -1.90
N VAL A 150 2.34 0.09 -0.96
CA VAL A 150 1.24 -0.75 -0.47
C VAL A 150 -0.07 -0.07 -0.81
N GLN A 151 -0.96 -0.74 -1.53
CA GLN A 151 -2.37 -0.39 -1.55
C GLN A 151 -2.94 -0.90 -0.23
N TYR A 152 -3.22 -0.04 0.73
CA TYR A 152 -3.65 -0.46 2.08
C TYR A 152 -5.04 0.10 2.38
N ASN A 153 -6.06 -0.76 2.42
CA ASN A 153 -7.44 -0.34 2.67
C ASN A 153 -7.92 0.78 1.70
N GLU A 154 -7.46 0.71 0.46
CA GLU A 154 -7.79 1.64 -0.63
C GLU A 154 -8.51 0.87 -1.73
N THR A 155 -9.50 1.48 -2.36
CA THR A 155 -10.04 0.95 -3.62
C THR A 155 -9.00 1.06 -4.75
N ASP A 156 -9.22 0.38 -5.88
CA ASP A 156 -8.31 0.51 -7.02
C ASP A 156 -8.34 1.93 -7.61
N TRP A 157 -9.47 2.63 -7.51
CA TRP A 157 -9.59 4.03 -7.91
C TRP A 157 -8.81 4.97 -6.99
N GLU A 158 -8.98 4.86 -5.67
CA GLU A 158 -8.22 5.60 -4.67
C GLU A 158 -6.72 5.40 -4.84
N PHE A 159 -6.30 4.14 -5.05
CA PHE A 159 -4.91 3.79 -5.27
C PHE A 159 -4.36 4.41 -6.56
N CYS A 160 -5.07 4.29 -7.69
CA CYS A 160 -4.67 4.94 -8.94
C CYS A 160 -4.56 6.46 -8.79
N LYS A 161 -5.49 7.12 -8.09
CA LYS A 161 -5.44 8.56 -7.79
C LYS A 161 -4.19 8.91 -6.98
N ARG A 162 -3.86 8.11 -5.98
CA ARG A 162 -2.65 8.30 -5.18
C ARG A 162 -1.38 8.16 -6.02
N LEU A 163 -1.29 7.14 -6.87
CA LEU A 163 -0.13 6.96 -7.76
C LEU A 163 0.00 8.09 -8.79
N ALA A 164 -1.10 8.57 -9.37
CA ALA A 164 -1.10 9.74 -10.26
C ALA A 164 -0.53 10.99 -9.56
N SER A 165 -0.85 11.15 -8.28
CA SER A 165 -0.38 12.27 -7.46
C SER A 165 1.14 12.28 -7.24
N HIS A 166 1.82 11.13 -7.36
CA HIS A 166 3.28 11.06 -7.32
C HIS A 166 3.94 11.85 -8.47
N PHE A 167 3.18 12.09 -9.54
CA PHE A 167 3.57 12.91 -10.69
C PHE A 167 2.84 14.25 -10.74
N ASN A 168 2.28 14.69 -9.59
CA ASN A 168 1.46 15.90 -9.48
C ASN A 168 0.28 15.92 -10.47
N SER A 169 -0.25 14.74 -10.79
CA SER A 169 -1.29 14.55 -11.82
C SER A 169 -2.58 13.94 -11.28
N TYR A 170 -3.56 13.79 -12.18
CA TYR A 170 -4.93 13.36 -11.90
C TYR A 170 -5.29 12.14 -12.74
N LEU A 171 -6.39 11.50 -12.39
CA LEU A 171 -7.09 10.59 -13.29
C LEU A 171 -8.05 11.37 -14.17
N VAL A 172 -8.09 11.02 -15.46
CA VAL A 172 -9.00 11.60 -16.45
C VAL A 172 -9.96 10.50 -16.89
N PRO A 173 -11.17 10.40 -16.30
CA PRO A 173 -12.15 9.37 -16.65
C PRO A 173 -12.68 9.56 -18.07
N GLU A 174 -12.83 8.47 -18.81
CA GLU A 174 -13.57 8.45 -20.07
C GLU A 174 -14.94 7.82 -19.84
N CYS A 175 -15.99 8.54 -20.22
CA CYS A 175 -17.38 8.12 -20.04
C CYS A 175 -18.14 8.02 -21.36
N ARG A 176 -17.51 8.30 -22.50
CA ARG A 176 -18.12 8.13 -23.83
C ARG A 176 -17.81 6.78 -24.46
N LEU A 177 -16.93 6.02 -23.82
CA LEU A 177 -16.58 4.67 -24.17
C LEU A 177 -17.06 3.76 -23.03
N GLY A 178 -17.59 2.60 -23.37
CA GLY A 178 -17.92 1.57 -22.40
C GLY A 178 -16.72 1.01 -21.65
N ASP A 179 -17.00 0.22 -20.63
CA ASP A 179 -16.01 -0.40 -19.74
C ASP A 179 -15.12 0.61 -18.98
N VAL A 180 -14.22 0.11 -18.14
CA VAL A 180 -13.32 0.94 -17.32
C VAL A 180 -12.24 1.56 -18.21
N LYS A 181 -12.36 2.85 -18.54
CA LYS A 181 -11.39 3.56 -19.36
C LYS A 181 -11.03 4.92 -18.78
N PHE A 182 -9.74 5.18 -18.61
CA PHE A 182 -9.24 6.47 -18.12
C PHE A 182 -7.75 6.63 -18.41
N HIS A 183 -7.31 7.88 -18.34
CA HIS A 183 -5.88 8.21 -18.41
C HIS A 183 -5.35 8.53 -17.02
N VAL A 184 -4.15 8.05 -16.71
CA VAL A 184 -3.34 8.49 -15.58
C VAL A 184 -2.52 9.67 -16.06
N GLY A 185 -3.04 10.86 -15.75
CA GLY A 185 -2.50 12.14 -16.15
C GLY A 185 -3.16 12.74 -17.39
N ILE A 186 -2.74 13.97 -17.71
CA ILE A 186 -3.32 14.78 -18.78
C ILE A 186 -2.83 14.23 -20.13
N PRO A 187 -3.71 13.73 -21.01
CA PRO A 187 -3.32 13.19 -22.31
C PRO A 187 -2.71 14.26 -23.20
N ASP A 188 -1.69 13.89 -23.98
CA ASP A 188 -1.10 14.81 -24.95
C ASP A 188 -1.98 14.93 -26.21
N SER A 189 -3.03 15.74 -26.13
CA SER A 189 -3.86 16.03 -27.31
C SER A 189 -3.12 16.99 -28.27
N PRO A 190 -2.94 16.63 -29.55
CA PRO A 190 -2.32 17.51 -30.54
C PRO A 190 -3.27 18.62 -31.02
N SER A 191 -4.58 18.44 -30.90
CA SER A 191 -5.58 19.42 -31.33
C SER A 191 -5.88 20.44 -30.23
N SER A 192 -5.67 21.72 -30.54
CA SER A 192 -6.16 22.85 -29.74
C SER A 192 -7.37 23.49 -30.41
N CYS A 193 -8.45 23.72 -29.66
CA CYS A 193 -9.62 24.43 -30.15
C CYS A 193 -9.57 25.91 -29.76
N ASN A 194 -9.94 26.82 -30.67
CA ASN A 194 -10.14 28.23 -30.34
C ASN A 194 -11.59 28.46 -29.91
N LEU A 195 -11.74 29.20 -28.80
CA LEU A 195 -13.00 29.49 -28.14
C LEU A 195 -13.21 31.01 -28.14
N GLU A 196 -14.39 31.47 -28.57
CA GLU A 196 -14.76 32.88 -28.79
C GLU A 196 -16.05 33.28 -28.02
N GLU A 197 -16.41 32.50 -27.01
CA GLU A 197 -17.63 32.61 -26.23
C GLU A 197 -17.73 33.97 -25.54
N PHE A 198 -18.88 34.63 -25.71
CA PHE A 198 -19.14 35.98 -25.19
C PHE A 198 -19.64 35.97 -23.75
N ASN A 199 -20.35 34.92 -23.34
CA ASN A 199 -20.88 34.76 -21.99
C ASN A 199 -19.93 33.90 -21.17
N TYR A 200 -19.21 34.52 -20.23
CA TYR A 200 -18.29 33.83 -19.35
C TYR A 200 -18.09 34.56 -18.02
N SER A 201 -17.60 33.83 -17.02
CA SER A 201 -17.13 34.41 -15.76
C SER A 201 -15.67 34.06 -15.50
N ILE A 202 -14.97 34.90 -14.73
CA ILE A 202 -13.56 34.73 -14.37
C ILE A 202 -13.47 34.55 -12.85
N LYS A 203 -12.77 33.52 -12.40
CA LYS A 203 -12.54 33.23 -10.98
C LYS A 203 -11.04 33.05 -10.72
N LYS A 204 -10.57 33.45 -9.54
CA LYS A 204 -9.18 33.25 -9.11
C LYS A 204 -9.16 32.58 -7.74
N ASP A 205 -8.62 31.37 -7.65
CA ASP A 205 -8.57 30.64 -6.36
C ASP A 205 -7.30 31.02 -5.56
N LEU A 206 -7.44 32.06 -4.73
CA LEU A 206 -6.36 32.54 -3.87
C LEU A 206 -6.08 31.59 -2.69
N LYS A 207 -7.06 30.79 -2.27
CA LYS A 207 -6.87 29.83 -1.17
C LYS A 207 -5.99 28.68 -1.66
N GLU A 208 -6.33 28.11 -2.80
CA GLU A 208 -5.55 27.06 -3.46
C GLU A 208 -4.11 27.54 -3.75
N TYR A 209 -3.94 28.75 -4.29
CA TYR A 209 -2.62 29.34 -4.50
C TYR A 209 -1.78 29.39 -3.22
N ARG A 210 -2.34 29.90 -2.10
CA ARG A 210 -1.61 30.02 -0.83
C ARG A 210 -1.19 28.67 -0.29
N ILE A 211 -2.06 27.65 -0.38
CA ILE A 211 -1.75 26.29 0.05
C ILE A 211 -0.62 25.71 -0.82
N LYS A 212 -0.75 25.77 -2.15
CA LYS A 212 0.24 25.19 -3.08
C LYS A 212 1.61 25.86 -2.97
N SER A 213 1.63 27.20 -2.99
CA SER A 213 2.88 27.98 -2.94
C SER A 213 3.65 27.85 -1.62
N LYS A 214 2.96 27.62 -0.49
CA LYS A 214 3.61 27.52 0.83
C LYS A 214 4.03 26.10 1.20
N ASN A 215 3.29 25.08 0.77
CA ASN A 215 3.48 23.71 1.27
C ASN A 215 4.14 22.75 0.27
N TYR A 216 3.95 22.95 -1.03
CA TYR A 216 4.30 21.93 -2.03
C TYR A 216 5.37 22.36 -3.04
N GLY A 217 5.88 23.60 -2.90
CA GLY A 217 6.89 24.16 -3.80
C GLY A 217 6.40 24.26 -5.26
N GLY A 218 7.26 24.78 -6.13
CA GLY A 218 6.98 24.85 -7.58
C GLY A 218 6.86 26.27 -8.13
N ASN A 219 7.08 26.39 -9.44
CA ASN A 219 7.00 27.65 -10.18
C ASN A 219 5.55 27.97 -10.58
N LEU A 220 4.70 28.12 -9.55
CA LEU A 220 3.28 28.46 -9.68
C LEU A 220 3.09 29.95 -9.38
N SER A 221 2.56 30.70 -10.34
CA SER A 221 2.15 32.08 -10.12
C SER A 221 0.67 32.15 -9.75
N GLU A 222 0.25 33.26 -9.15
CA GLU A 222 -1.17 33.48 -8.87
C GLU A 222 -2.04 33.47 -10.14
N GLU A 223 -1.45 33.81 -11.30
CA GLU A 223 -2.15 33.84 -12.58
C GLU A 223 -2.53 32.44 -13.08
N ASN A 224 -1.77 31.41 -12.69
CA ASN A 224 -2.10 30.02 -13.05
C ASN A 224 -3.36 29.51 -12.33
N LEU A 225 -3.85 30.20 -11.28
CA LEU A 225 -5.10 29.87 -10.57
C LEU A 225 -6.30 30.67 -11.08
N ILE A 226 -6.14 31.40 -12.19
CA ILE A 226 -7.26 32.00 -12.91
C ILE A 226 -7.97 30.90 -13.69
N SER A 227 -9.29 30.85 -13.54
CA SER A 227 -10.17 29.95 -14.26
C SER A 227 -11.27 30.72 -14.97
N TYR A 228 -11.69 30.20 -16.11
CA TYR A 228 -12.79 30.74 -16.91
C TYR A 228 -13.93 29.74 -16.92
N GLU A 229 -15.11 30.21 -16.56
CA GLU A 229 -16.34 29.44 -16.67
C GLU A 229 -17.08 29.95 -17.91
N ILE A 230 -17.14 29.13 -18.95
CA ILE A 230 -17.74 29.48 -20.24
C ILE A 230 -18.94 28.59 -20.53
N THR A 231 -19.82 29.06 -21.41
CA THR A 231 -20.94 28.28 -21.94
C THR A 231 -20.79 28.13 -23.45
N SER A 232 -20.84 26.91 -23.96
CA SER A 232 -20.64 26.60 -25.39
C SER A 232 -21.52 25.43 -25.84
N TYR A 233 -21.89 25.41 -27.11
CA TYR A 233 -22.58 24.28 -27.74
C TYR A 233 -21.62 23.23 -28.29
N LYS A 234 -20.32 23.57 -28.41
CA LYS A 234 -19.28 22.62 -28.77
C LYS A 234 -19.17 21.53 -27.73
N ILE A 235 -19.05 20.30 -28.21
CA ILE A 235 -18.77 19.14 -27.38
C ILE A 235 -17.24 18.99 -27.26
N LEU A 236 -16.71 19.19 -26.06
CA LEU A 236 -15.28 19.04 -25.72
C LEU A 236 -15.10 17.91 -24.72
N ASN A 237 -13.87 17.40 -24.62
CA ASN A 237 -13.49 16.40 -23.62
C ASN A 237 -12.69 17.01 -22.48
N LEU A 238 -12.67 16.31 -21.33
CA LEU A 238 -11.75 16.64 -20.25
C LEU A 238 -10.33 16.68 -20.81
N CYS A 239 -9.54 17.58 -20.25
CA CYS A 239 -8.17 17.84 -20.65
C CYS A 239 -7.95 18.36 -22.08
N SER A 240 -9.00 18.64 -22.85
CA SER A 240 -8.88 19.29 -24.16
C SER A 240 -8.12 20.61 -24.05
N LYS A 241 -7.10 20.80 -24.89
CA LYS A 241 -6.36 22.05 -24.99
C LYS A 241 -7.20 23.08 -25.74
N VAL A 242 -7.35 24.26 -25.17
CA VAL A 242 -8.13 25.34 -25.77
C VAL A 242 -7.40 26.67 -25.68
N THR A 243 -7.64 27.55 -26.64
CA THR A 243 -7.24 28.96 -26.54
C THR A 243 -8.47 29.79 -26.29
N PHE A 244 -8.50 30.52 -25.18
CA PHE A 244 -9.59 31.43 -24.83
C PHE A 244 -8.99 32.73 -24.29
N LYS A 245 -9.42 33.88 -24.84
CA LYS A 245 -8.90 35.21 -24.47
C LYS A 245 -7.36 35.28 -24.50
N GLU A 246 -6.77 34.78 -25.60
CA GLU A 246 -5.31 34.74 -25.83
C GLU A 246 -4.52 33.87 -24.84
N ARG A 247 -5.20 33.10 -23.97
CA ARG A 247 -4.58 32.18 -23.02
C ARG A 247 -4.75 30.74 -23.46
N LYS A 248 -3.67 29.96 -23.31
CA LYS A 248 -3.69 28.51 -23.49
C LYS A 248 -4.18 27.86 -22.20
N LEU A 249 -5.33 27.23 -22.26
CA LEU A 249 -6.02 26.63 -21.13
C LEU A 249 -6.39 25.18 -21.45
N CYS A 250 -6.93 24.51 -20.44
CA CYS A 250 -7.30 23.12 -20.47
C CYS A 250 -8.68 22.94 -19.81
N VAL A 251 -9.54 22.12 -20.40
CA VAL A 251 -10.87 21.81 -19.84
C VAL A 251 -10.70 20.94 -18.58
N SER A 252 -11.11 21.45 -17.42
CA SER A 252 -10.94 20.77 -16.12
C SER A 252 -12.23 20.23 -15.50
N ARG A 253 -13.39 20.81 -15.87
CA ARG A 253 -14.72 20.34 -15.50
C ARG A 253 -15.67 20.58 -16.68
N ILE A 254 -16.59 19.65 -16.89
CA ILE A 254 -17.67 19.75 -17.87
C ILE A 254 -18.99 19.53 -17.13
N GLU A 255 -19.95 20.39 -17.38
CA GLU A 255 -21.33 20.24 -16.95
C GLU A 255 -22.22 20.42 -18.19
N THR A 256 -22.82 19.32 -18.64
CA THR A 256 -23.72 19.31 -19.80
C THR A 256 -25.15 19.25 -19.31
N GLU A 257 -26.01 20.12 -19.83
CA GLU A 257 -27.42 20.23 -19.43
C GLU A 257 -28.32 20.59 -20.61
N ILE A 258 -29.63 20.36 -20.49
CA ILE A 258 -30.61 20.90 -21.44
C ILE A 258 -31.16 22.22 -20.89
N VAL A 259 -30.94 23.31 -21.60
CA VAL A 259 -31.48 24.64 -21.27
C VAL A 259 -32.40 25.08 -22.39
N GLN A 260 -33.68 25.33 -22.07
CA GLN A 260 -34.69 25.77 -23.04
C GLN A 260 -34.80 24.86 -24.28
N GLY A 261 -34.58 23.55 -24.11
CA GLY A 261 -34.69 22.55 -25.18
C GLY A 261 -33.42 22.35 -26.03
N VAL A 262 -32.33 23.05 -25.70
CA VAL A 262 -31.03 22.93 -26.38
C VAL A 262 -30.00 22.37 -25.41
N LEU A 263 -29.18 21.42 -25.89
CA LEU A 263 -28.06 20.87 -25.14
C LEU A 263 -26.94 21.90 -25.05
N GLN A 264 -26.56 22.24 -23.83
CA GLN A 264 -25.59 23.28 -23.51
C GLN A 264 -24.48 22.70 -22.65
N ASN A 265 -23.23 23.09 -22.91
CA ASN A 265 -22.09 22.69 -22.10
C ASN A 265 -21.49 23.87 -21.37
N LYS A 266 -21.28 23.70 -20.08
CA LYS A 266 -20.57 24.63 -19.21
C LYS A 266 -19.20 24.05 -18.90
N TYR A 267 -18.15 24.81 -19.22
CA TYR A 267 -16.77 24.38 -19.05
C TYR A 267 -16.04 25.23 -18.02
N ILE A 268 -15.24 24.59 -17.17
CA ILE A 268 -14.23 25.28 -16.36
C ILE A 268 -12.87 25.08 -17.03
N LEU A 269 -12.31 26.17 -17.56
CA LEU A 269 -11.01 26.21 -18.20
C LEU A 269 -9.95 26.69 -17.20
N LYS A 270 -8.86 25.95 -17.07
CA LYS A 270 -7.74 26.27 -16.17
C LYS A 270 -6.40 26.20 -16.90
N ASP A 271 -5.40 26.91 -16.38
CA ASP A 271 -4.00 26.72 -16.77
C ASP A 271 -3.56 25.32 -16.32
N ILE A 272 -2.78 24.61 -17.16
CA ILE A 272 -2.31 23.26 -16.86
C ILE A 272 -1.45 23.20 -15.58
N LYS A 273 -0.67 24.26 -15.30
CA LYS A 273 0.08 24.40 -14.04
C LYS A 273 -0.85 24.59 -12.85
N GLY A 274 -1.97 25.28 -13.06
CA GLY A 274 -3.01 25.46 -12.05
C GLY A 274 -3.75 24.17 -11.71
N ILE A 275 -3.92 23.29 -12.69
CA ILE A 275 -4.56 21.98 -12.50
C ILE A 275 -3.76 21.09 -11.55
N SER A 276 -2.42 21.06 -11.63
CA SER A 276 -1.51 20.21 -10.83
C SER A 276 -1.93 19.91 -9.38
N THR A 277 -1.82 18.65 -8.94
CA THR A 277 -2.09 18.22 -7.55
C THR A 277 -0.81 18.06 -6.74
N HIS A 278 -0.92 17.94 -5.42
CA HIS A 278 0.18 17.54 -4.55
C HIS A 278 0.21 16.02 -4.39
N LYS A 279 1.38 15.48 -4.02
CA LYS A 279 1.51 14.06 -3.68
C LYS A 279 0.62 13.75 -2.47
N VAL A 280 -0.28 12.81 -2.65
CA VAL A 280 -1.14 12.24 -1.62
C VAL A 280 -0.45 10.98 -1.07
N MET A 281 -0.53 10.79 0.24
CA MET A 281 -0.02 9.60 0.93
C MET A 281 -1.20 8.84 1.53
N ASN A 282 -1.06 7.54 1.73
CA ASN A 282 -2.08 6.75 2.41
C ASN A 282 -1.86 6.89 3.93
N ASN A 283 -2.71 7.68 4.60
CA ASN A 283 -2.57 7.89 6.04
C ASN A 283 -3.04 6.70 6.88
N GLU A 284 -3.94 5.86 6.34
CA GLU A 284 -4.51 4.70 7.04
C GLU A 284 -3.46 3.62 7.35
N ILE A 285 -2.33 3.60 6.64
CA ILE A 285 -1.23 2.66 6.90
C ILE A 285 -0.40 3.04 8.15
N THR A 286 -0.55 4.26 8.66
CA THR A 286 0.25 4.75 9.79
C THR A 286 -0.02 3.92 11.04
N GLY A 287 1.03 3.33 11.62
CA GLY A 287 0.93 2.44 12.77
C GLY A 287 0.46 1.02 12.43
N ALA A 288 0.18 0.73 11.15
CA ALA A 288 -0.19 -0.61 10.72
C ALA A 288 1.02 -1.57 10.77
N SER A 289 0.72 -2.85 10.91
CA SER A 289 1.69 -3.94 10.78
C SER A 289 1.16 -4.98 9.80
N LEU A 290 1.97 -5.31 8.79
CA LEU A 290 1.65 -6.36 7.83
C LEU A 290 2.39 -7.64 8.19
N SER A 291 1.66 -8.75 8.27
CA SER A 291 2.26 -10.06 8.50
C SER A 291 3.02 -10.53 7.26
N GLY A 292 4.05 -11.34 7.50
CA GLY A 292 4.85 -11.95 6.46
C GLY A 292 5.84 -12.96 7.01
N SER A 293 6.73 -13.42 6.14
CA SER A 293 7.78 -14.40 6.46
C SER A 293 9.14 -13.98 5.92
N ILE A 294 10.20 -14.41 6.60
CA ILE A 294 11.58 -14.17 6.19
C ILE A 294 12.00 -15.12 5.07
N LEU A 295 12.51 -14.54 3.98
CA LEU A 295 13.07 -15.25 2.84
C LEU A 295 14.60 -15.28 2.80
N ASP A 296 15.26 -14.29 3.41
CA ASP A 296 16.72 -14.22 3.49
C ASP A 296 17.16 -13.25 4.59
N ILE A 297 18.40 -13.38 5.05
CA ILE A 297 18.97 -12.57 6.14
C ILE A 297 20.38 -12.13 5.75
N SER A 298 20.66 -10.83 5.86
CA SER A 298 21.96 -10.26 5.57
C SER A 298 22.27 -9.17 6.59
N LYS A 299 23.24 -9.45 7.47
CA LYS A 299 23.62 -8.57 8.59
C LYS A 299 22.37 -8.19 9.41
N ASP A 300 22.07 -6.89 9.50
CA ASP A 300 20.96 -6.26 10.21
C ASP A 300 19.69 -6.08 9.36
N THR A 301 19.65 -6.70 8.18
CA THR A 301 18.52 -6.64 7.26
C THR A 301 17.95 -8.01 6.97
N VAL A 302 16.66 -8.04 6.66
CA VAL A 302 15.93 -9.26 6.32
C VAL A 302 15.15 -9.04 5.03
N LYS A 303 15.12 -10.07 4.17
CA LYS A 303 14.30 -10.08 2.96
C LYS A 303 12.94 -10.68 3.30
N VAL A 304 11.87 -9.95 3.01
CA VAL A 304 10.51 -10.30 3.46
C VAL A 304 9.60 -10.60 2.28
N LYS A 305 8.71 -11.59 2.48
CA LYS A 305 7.48 -11.80 1.71
C LYS A 305 6.29 -11.48 2.61
N LEU A 306 5.29 -10.76 2.11
CA LEU A 306 4.10 -10.40 2.88
C LEU A 306 2.94 -11.36 2.62
N ASP A 307 2.11 -11.58 3.64
CA ASP A 307 0.98 -12.53 3.58
C ASP A 307 -0.23 -11.95 2.84
N ILE A 308 -0.40 -10.63 2.84
CA ILE A 308 -1.49 -9.91 2.15
C ILE A 308 -1.53 -10.15 0.63
N ASP A 309 -0.46 -10.74 0.12
CA ASP A 309 -0.21 -11.01 -1.28
C ASP A 309 -0.56 -12.45 -1.72
N SER A 310 -1.16 -13.24 -0.83
CA SER A 310 -1.50 -14.63 -1.10
C SER A 310 -2.50 -14.77 -2.26
N GLY A 311 -1.98 -15.06 -3.46
CA GLY A 311 -2.77 -15.25 -4.69
C GLY A 311 -2.13 -14.68 -5.96
N GLY A 312 -1.06 -13.87 -5.85
CA GLY A 312 -0.37 -13.26 -6.99
C GLY A 312 1.16 -13.21 -6.85
N SER A 313 1.81 -12.64 -7.87
CA SER A 313 3.24 -12.33 -7.86
C SER A 313 3.47 -11.03 -7.09
N SER A 314 3.57 -11.12 -5.77
CA SER A 314 4.05 -9.99 -4.98
C SER A 314 5.44 -10.28 -4.47
N GLY A 315 6.30 -9.32 -4.75
CA GLY A 315 7.74 -9.44 -4.68
C GLY A 315 8.32 -9.68 -3.29
N SER A 316 9.63 -9.49 -3.22
CA SER A 316 10.34 -9.53 -1.94
C SER A 316 11.37 -8.42 -1.84
N ARG A 317 11.51 -7.85 -0.65
CA ARG A 317 12.40 -6.71 -0.44
C ARG A 317 13.14 -6.80 0.88
N TRP A 318 14.34 -6.22 0.90
CA TRP A 318 15.15 -6.05 2.10
C TRP A 318 14.62 -4.90 2.96
N PHE A 319 14.46 -5.17 4.25
CA PHE A 319 14.07 -4.18 5.25
C PHE A 319 15.03 -4.23 6.44
N PRO A 320 15.26 -3.08 7.11
CA PRO A 320 15.98 -3.08 8.38
C PRO A 320 15.20 -3.87 9.43
N TYR A 321 15.91 -4.63 10.27
CA TYR A 321 15.34 -5.38 11.37
C TYR A 321 15.53 -4.61 12.69
N SER A 322 14.45 -4.46 13.45
CA SER A 322 14.47 -3.79 14.75
C SER A 322 15.09 -4.69 15.80
N THR A 323 16.08 -4.17 16.53
CA THR A 323 16.66 -4.80 17.72
C THR A 323 16.42 -3.96 18.97
N VAL A 324 16.31 -4.63 20.13
CA VAL A 324 16.07 -4.00 21.44
C VAL A 324 17.24 -3.15 21.94
N TYR A 325 18.46 -3.40 21.44
CA TYR A 325 19.66 -2.63 21.80
C TYR A 325 20.71 -2.72 20.69
N SER A 326 21.21 -1.58 20.21
CA SER A 326 22.33 -1.51 19.26
C SER A 326 23.09 -0.21 19.45
N SER A 327 24.41 -0.24 19.28
CA SER A 327 25.31 0.90 19.39
C SER A 327 26.32 0.91 18.23
N PRO A 328 26.81 2.09 17.78
CA PRO A 328 27.74 2.20 16.65
C PRO A 328 29.08 1.46 16.82
N ASP A 329 29.46 1.14 18.06
CA ASP A 329 30.69 0.40 18.40
C ASP A 329 30.53 -1.13 18.26
N GLY A 330 29.34 -1.61 17.89
CA GLY A 330 29.01 -3.03 17.77
C GLY A 330 28.45 -3.67 19.05
N SER A 331 28.34 -2.91 20.15
CA SER A 331 27.66 -3.36 21.36
C SER A 331 26.15 -3.45 21.10
N GLY A 332 25.50 -4.54 21.47
CA GLY A 332 24.07 -4.69 21.20
C GLY A 332 23.50 -6.09 21.43
N TRP A 333 22.19 -6.19 21.22
CA TRP A 333 21.47 -7.44 21.13
C TRP A 333 21.40 -7.88 19.66
N TYR A 334 22.37 -8.66 19.21
CA TYR A 334 22.39 -9.19 17.85
C TYR A 334 21.79 -10.60 17.81
N CYS A 335 20.46 -10.65 17.71
CA CYS A 335 19.69 -11.89 17.62
C CYS A 335 18.80 -11.82 16.37
N MET A 336 19.42 -12.06 15.22
CA MET A 336 18.70 -12.09 13.95
C MET A 336 17.72 -13.27 13.94
N PRO A 337 16.53 -13.10 13.34
CA PRO A 337 15.57 -14.16 13.17
C PRO A 337 16.08 -15.20 12.16
N GLU A 338 15.31 -16.26 11.95
CA GLU A 338 15.65 -17.34 11.03
C GLU A 338 14.81 -17.32 9.75
N MET A 339 15.32 -18.01 8.73
CA MET A 339 14.58 -18.27 7.49
C MET A 339 13.22 -18.91 7.80
N GLY A 340 12.14 -18.35 7.26
CA GLY A 340 10.79 -18.83 7.49
C GLY A 340 10.10 -18.29 8.76
N ASP A 341 10.81 -17.57 9.63
CA ASP A 341 10.17 -16.94 10.79
C ASP A 341 9.09 -15.95 10.36
N ALA A 342 7.99 -15.95 11.11
CA ALA A 342 6.92 -14.99 10.93
C ALA A 342 7.29 -13.62 11.51
N ILE A 343 6.98 -12.58 10.76
CA ILE A 343 7.34 -11.20 11.09
C ILE A 343 6.13 -10.28 11.08
N ARG A 344 6.36 -9.05 11.54
CA ARG A 344 5.52 -7.89 11.26
C ARG A 344 6.36 -6.81 10.60
N LEU A 345 5.98 -6.41 9.39
CA LEU A 345 6.49 -5.20 8.75
C LEU A 345 5.67 -4.01 9.28
N TYR A 346 6.30 -3.16 10.08
CA TYR A 346 5.67 -2.04 10.75
C TYR A 346 5.87 -0.74 9.98
N PHE A 347 4.81 0.06 9.89
CA PHE A 347 4.79 1.36 9.20
C PHE A 347 4.68 2.47 10.26
N PRO A 348 5.78 3.15 10.64
CA PRO A 348 5.74 4.19 11.67
C PRO A 348 4.98 5.45 11.24
N ASP A 349 4.89 5.69 9.93
CA ASP A 349 4.24 6.82 9.29
C ASP A 349 3.63 6.39 7.94
N ASN A 350 3.18 7.37 7.14
CA ASN A 350 2.60 7.17 5.82
C ASN A 350 3.64 7.12 4.69
N GLU A 351 4.93 6.99 5.00
CA GLU A 351 5.99 6.78 4.02
C GLU A 351 6.44 5.32 4.05
N GLU A 352 6.04 4.53 3.05
CA GLU A 352 6.31 3.08 3.01
C GLU A 352 7.82 2.73 3.06
N LYS A 353 8.70 3.67 2.65
CA LYS A 353 10.16 3.52 2.72
C LYS A 353 10.71 3.46 4.16
N ASN A 354 9.97 4.02 5.13
CA ASN A 354 10.35 4.06 6.54
C ASN A 354 9.92 2.77 7.28
N ALA A 355 9.28 1.83 6.56
CA ALA A 355 8.88 0.56 7.14
C ALA A 355 10.08 -0.27 7.58
N PHE A 356 9.93 -0.96 8.70
CA PHE A 356 10.96 -1.83 9.27
C PHE A 356 10.35 -3.07 9.89
N VAL A 357 11.14 -4.13 9.97
CA VAL A 357 10.68 -5.40 10.52
C VAL A 357 10.81 -5.39 12.04
N THR A 358 9.78 -5.85 12.72
CA THR A 358 9.78 -6.06 14.17
C THR A 358 9.62 -7.56 14.49
N SER A 359 10.37 -8.02 15.48
CA SER A 359 10.29 -9.39 16.06
C SER A 359 9.04 -9.52 16.94
N SER A 360 8.46 -10.69 17.26
CA SER A 360 8.29 -11.97 16.58
C SER A 360 6.85 -12.36 16.95
N VAL A 361 6.00 -12.68 15.97
CA VAL A 361 4.61 -13.07 16.26
C VAL A 361 4.65 -14.31 17.15
N ASN A 362 3.93 -14.30 18.27
CA ASN A 362 3.84 -15.50 19.11
C ASN A 362 3.00 -16.56 18.39
N LEU A 363 3.65 -17.35 17.53
CA LEU A 363 3.07 -18.54 16.94
C LEU A 363 3.20 -19.71 17.92
N GLU A 364 2.30 -20.68 17.79
CA GLU A 364 2.41 -21.93 18.53
C GLU A 364 3.78 -22.57 18.28
N SER A 365 4.46 -22.97 19.35
CA SER A 365 5.74 -23.65 19.20
C SER A 365 5.53 -24.98 18.50
N SER A 366 6.36 -25.27 17.49
CA SER A 366 6.44 -26.60 16.89
C SER A 366 6.95 -27.65 17.89
N ASN A 367 7.55 -27.23 19.01
CA ASN A 367 7.92 -28.08 20.12
C ASN A 367 6.99 -27.81 21.31
N SER A 368 6.04 -28.71 21.53
CA SER A 368 5.04 -28.63 22.62
C SER A 368 5.65 -28.59 24.02
N GLY A 369 6.92 -28.99 24.20
CA GLY A 369 7.63 -28.86 25.46
C GLY A 369 8.19 -27.46 25.72
N LYS A 370 8.46 -26.66 24.69
CA LYS A 370 9.05 -25.32 24.83
C LYS A 370 7.97 -24.25 24.98
N ARG A 371 8.23 -23.28 25.87
CA ARG A 371 7.33 -22.15 26.15
C ARG A 371 5.91 -22.60 26.57
N SER A 372 5.84 -23.79 27.18
CA SER A 372 4.61 -24.43 27.65
C SER A 372 4.23 -23.98 29.07
N ASP A 373 5.23 -23.73 29.91
CA ASP A 373 5.08 -23.17 31.25
C ASP A 373 5.49 -21.69 31.27
N PRO A 374 4.57 -20.74 31.52
CA PRO A 374 4.89 -19.32 31.56
C PRO A 374 5.74 -18.92 32.77
N SER A 375 5.91 -19.76 33.79
CA SER A 375 6.80 -19.46 34.93
C SER A 375 8.28 -19.65 34.56
N VAL A 376 8.57 -20.58 33.65
CA VAL A 376 9.92 -20.85 33.15
C VAL A 376 10.26 -19.85 32.03
N LYS A 377 11.32 -19.07 32.21
CA LYS A 377 11.84 -18.19 31.14
C LYS A 377 13.01 -18.88 30.47
N SER A 378 13.12 -18.77 29.15
CA SER A 378 14.32 -19.26 28.47
C SER A 378 14.69 -18.41 27.27
N ILE A 379 15.98 -18.46 26.93
CA ILE A 379 16.56 -17.90 25.71
C ILE A 379 17.30 -19.04 25.05
N GLY A 380 16.86 -19.44 23.85
CA GLY A 380 17.44 -20.57 23.14
C GLY A 380 17.65 -20.30 21.66
N THR A 381 18.56 -21.07 21.06
CA THR A 381 18.83 -21.06 19.62
C THR A 381 18.32 -22.34 18.95
N LYS A 382 18.16 -22.34 17.61
CA LYS A 382 17.82 -23.58 16.87
C LYS A 382 18.80 -24.73 17.08
N ASP A 383 20.05 -24.41 17.41
CA ASP A 383 21.12 -25.39 17.60
C ASP A 383 21.10 -26.03 19.01
N GLY A 384 20.05 -25.76 19.80
CA GLY A 384 19.83 -26.37 21.10
C GLY A 384 20.67 -25.80 22.23
N LYS A 385 21.28 -24.62 22.05
CA LYS A 385 21.91 -23.86 23.16
C LYS A 385 20.81 -23.09 23.88
N GLU A 386 20.79 -23.14 25.20
CA GLU A 386 19.70 -22.55 25.97
C GLU A 386 20.18 -22.04 27.34
N ILE A 387 19.63 -20.91 27.76
CA ILE A 387 19.66 -20.45 29.15
C ILE A 387 18.23 -20.54 29.66
N THR A 388 18.03 -21.27 30.76
CA THR A 388 16.73 -21.51 31.37
C THR A 388 16.71 -20.97 32.80
N PHE A 389 15.67 -20.21 33.12
CA PHE A 389 15.38 -19.69 34.45
C PHE A 389 14.20 -20.49 35.01
N ASN A 390 14.53 -21.47 35.84
CA ASN A 390 13.59 -22.32 36.55
C ASN A 390 13.31 -21.76 37.95
N ASP A 391 12.26 -22.26 38.60
CA ASP A 391 12.08 -22.04 40.03
C ASP A 391 13.23 -22.72 40.81
N GLY A 392 14.00 -21.92 41.56
CA GLY A 392 15.14 -22.39 42.35
C GLY A 392 16.45 -22.64 41.58
N ALA A 393 16.52 -22.40 40.27
CA ALA A 393 17.76 -22.61 39.51
C ALA A 393 17.88 -21.80 38.19
N VAL A 394 19.12 -21.45 37.83
CA VAL A 394 19.50 -21.02 36.49
C VAL A 394 20.36 -22.10 35.84
N GLU A 395 19.99 -22.51 34.64
CA GLU A 395 20.67 -23.54 33.85
C GLU A 395 21.18 -22.95 32.54
N ILE A 396 22.45 -23.24 32.21
CA ILE A 396 23.06 -22.92 30.93
C ILE A 396 23.44 -24.24 30.27
N ALA A 397 22.74 -24.56 29.19
CA ALA A 397 22.91 -25.79 28.43
C ALA A 397 23.61 -25.51 27.10
N GLY A 398 24.67 -26.28 26.84
CA GLY A 398 25.22 -26.42 25.50
C GLY A 398 24.42 -27.44 24.69
N ASN A 399 24.87 -27.72 23.46
CA ASN A 399 24.33 -28.85 22.71
C ASN A 399 24.88 -30.17 23.31
N GLY A 400 24.02 -31.15 23.60
CA GLY A 400 24.41 -32.44 24.22
C GLY A 400 24.38 -32.43 25.75
N ASN A 401 25.31 -33.15 26.40
CA ASN A 401 25.32 -33.35 27.87
C ASN A 401 26.15 -32.29 28.63
N MET A 402 26.30 -31.08 28.07
CA MET A 402 27.04 -29.99 28.71
C MET A 402 26.07 -29.08 29.47
N LEU A 403 26.23 -29.01 30.80
CA LEU A 403 25.34 -28.26 31.68
C LEU A 403 26.13 -27.51 32.74
N MET A 404 25.83 -26.22 32.90
CA MET A 404 26.15 -25.46 34.09
C MET A 404 24.85 -25.13 34.80
N ARG A 405 24.78 -25.37 36.11
CA ARG A 405 23.58 -25.14 36.91
C ARG A 405 23.93 -24.40 38.19
N LEU A 406 23.20 -23.33 38.47
CA LEU A 406 23.28 -22.55 39.69
C LEU A 406 21.94 -22.74 40.40
N THR A 407 21.95 -23.26 41.61
CA THR A 407 20.74 -23.57 42.40
C THR A 407 20.72 -22.76 43.69
N ASP A 408 19.52 -22.42 44.16
CA ASP A 408 19.33 -21.61 45.38
C ASP A 408 19.87 -22.32 46.64
N ASP A 409 19.62 -23.63 46.75
CA ASP A 409 19.97 -24.42 47.94
C ASP A 409 21.21 -25.30 47.77
N GLY A 410 21.63 -25.60 46.53
CA GLY A 410 22.65 -26.61 46.22
C GLY A 410 23.98 -26.06 45.69
N GLY A 411 24.07 -24.75 45.43
CA GLY A 411 25.27 -24.12 44.88
C GLY A 411 25.44 -24.30 43.37
N ILE A 412 26.68 -24.48 42.92
CA ILE A 412 27.08 -24.48 41.50
C ILE A 412 27.53 -25.87 41.05
N GLU A 413 26.97 -26.35 39.93
CA GLU A 413 27.36 -27.60 39.27
C GLU A 413 27.83 -27.33 37.84
N ILE A 414 28.95 -27.94 37.45
CA ILE A 414 29.46 -27.94 36.07
C ILE A 414 29.61 -29.40 35.63
N LYS A 415 28.87 -29.81 34.61
CA LYS A 415 28.86 -31.17 34.07
C LYS A 415 29.25 -31.14 32.59
N SER A 416 30.16 -32.04 32.22
CA SER A 416 30.61 -32.22 30.84
C SER A 416 30.93 -33.69 30.62
N ASP A 417 30.52 -34.22 29.46
CA ASP A 417 30.95 -35.52 28.94
C ASP A 417 32.24 -35.42 28.09
N LYS A 418 32.84 -34.22 28.07
CA LYS A 418 34.13 -33.89 27.45
C LYS A 418 35.08 -33.27 28.48
N LYS A 419 36.27 -32.89 28.02
CA LYS A 419 37.29 -32.24 28.85
C LYS A 419 36.80 -30.90 29.40
N ILE A 420 37.04 -30.65 30.69
CA ILE A 420 36.95 -29.33 31.33
C ILE A 420 38.38 -28.77 31.47
N ILE A 421 38.59 -27.50 31.10
CA ILE A 421 39.90 -26.82 31.19
C ILE A 421 39.73 -25.55 32.03
N LEU A 422 40.56 -25.39 33.06
CA LEU A 422 40.71 -24.16 33.84
C LEU A 422 42.13 -23.65 33.64
N SER A 423 42.30 -22.40 33.22
CA SER A 423 43.61 -21.79 32.93
C SER A 423 43.60 -20.30 33.24
N ALA A 424 44.64 -19.80 33.91
CA ALA A 424 44.86 -18.39 34.20
C ALA A 424 46.32 -17.99 33.88
N THR A 425 46.55 -16.71 33.55
CA THR A 425 47.90 -16.14 33.39
C THR A 425 48.58 -15.94 34.73
N GLU A 426 47.80 -15.56 35.74
CA GLU A 426 48.21 -15.45 37.13
C GLU A 426 47.75 -16.72 37.87
N ASP A 427 47.28 -16.58 39.11
CA ASP A 427 46.97 -17.71 39.97
C ASP A 427 45.56 -18.27 39.76
N ILE A 428 45.39 -19.57 39.94
CA ILE A 428 44.10 -20.22 40.18
C ILE A 428 44.07 -20.63 41.66
N GLU A 429 43.23 -19.98 42.46
CA GLU A 429 43.08 -20.27 43.88
C GLU A 429 41.83 -21.12 44.15
N ILE A 430 41.97 -22.24 44.86
CA ILE A 430 40.87 -23.15 45.22
C ILE A 430 40.82 -23.27 46.74
N ASN A 431 39.87 -22.58 47.37
CA ASN A 431 39.64 -22.60 48.81
C ASN A 431 38.29 -23.23 49.14
N GLY A 432 38.27 -24.17 50.08
CA GLY A 432 37.04 -24.73 50.66
C GLY A 432 37.01 -24.48 52.16
N GLY A 433 35.96 -23.83 52.66
CA GLY A 433 35.82 -23.58 54.12
C GLY A 433 35.69 -24.85 54.96
N ALA A 434 35.26 -25.96 54.34
CA ALA A 434 35.19 -27.28 54.97
C ALA A 434 36.18 -28.27 54.35
N LYS A 435 36.07 -28.54 53.03
CA LYS A 435 36.90 -29.54 52.35
C LYS A 435 37.06 -29.20 50.87
N VAL A 436 38.24 -29.52 50.32
CA VAL A 436 38.48 -29.59 48.87
C VAL A 436 38.68 -31.07 48.51
N VAL A 437 37.98 -31.54 47.47
CA VAL A 437 38.07 -32.93 46.98
C VAL A 437 38.47 -32.91 45.51
N ILE A 438 39.56 -33.61 45.17
CA ILE A 438 40.02 -33.83 43.80
C ILE A 438 40.03 -35.35 43.59
N GLN A 439 39.30 -35.82 42.59
CA GLN A 439 39.15 -37.25 42.31
C GLN A 439 39.18 -37.49 40.80
N GLY A 440 40.02 -38.45 40.39
CA GLY A 440 40.04 -39.02 39.04
C GLY A 440 39.90 -40.54 39.12
N GLN A 441 39.29 -41.15 38.10
CA GLN A 441 39.16 -42.62 38.04
C GLN A 441 40.48 -43.30 37.66
N GLU A 442 41.21 -42.73 36.69
CA GLU A 442 42.50 -43.26 36.25
C GLU A 442 43.69 -42.66 37.02
N GLY A 443 43.54 -41.43 37.53
CA GLY A 443 44.58 -40.79 38.33
C GLY A 443 44.47 -39.26 38.41
N VAL A 444 45.46 -38.65 39.08
CA VAL A 444 45.63 -37.21 39.26
C VAL A 444 47.10 -36.83 39.02
N ASP A 445 47.35 -35.89 38.11
CA ASP A 445 48.68 -35.36 37.79
C ASP A 445 48.80 -33.91 38.26
N LEU A 446 49.79 -33.60 39.10
CA LEU A 446 50.22 -32.23 39.43
C LEU A 446 51.61 -32.00 38.84
N LYS A 447 51.80 -30.94 38.05
CA LYS A 447 53.05 -30.68 37.32
C LYS A 447 53.49 -29.22 37.48
N GLN A 448 54.77 -29.02 37.74
CA GLN A 448 55.44 -27.72 37.77
C GLN A 448 56.73 -27.81 36.97
N ALA A 449 56.73 -27.33 35.72
CA ALA A 449 57.85 -27.46 34.78
C ALA A 449 58.38 -28.91 34.72
N GLY A 450 59.61 -29.16 35.20
CA GLY A 450 60.22 -30.49 35.24
C GLY A 450 59.82 -31.37 36.43
N THR A 451 59.08 -30.84 37.41
CA THR A 451 58.66 -31.56 38.62
C THR A 451 57.24 -32.09 38.48
N THR A 452 56.98 -33.34 38.87
CA THR A 452 55.66 -33.99 38.76
C THR A 452 55.31 -34.81 40.00
N LEU A 453 54.06 -34.74 40.44
CA LEU A 453 53.40 -35.70 41.34
C LEU A 453 52.28 -36.39 40.54
N LYS A 454 52.35 -37.71 40.41
CA LYS A 454 51.31 -38.52 39.76
C LYS A 454 50.70 -39.49 40.77
N ILE A 455 49.38 -39.51 40.85
CA ILE A 455 48.60 -40.39 41.72
C ILE A 455 47.80 -41.32 40.81
N GLY A 456 48.07 -42.62 40.84
CA GLY A 456 47.33 -43.68 40.11
C GLY A 456 47.23 -44.94 40.97
N ASP A 457 47.58 -46.10 40.42
CA ASP A 457 47.77 -47.33 41.22
C ASP A 457 48.88 -47.14 42.29
N ASP A 458 49.93 -46.40 41.92
CA ASP A 458 51.04 -45.97 42.79
C ASP A 458 51.11 -44.44 42.86
N VAL A 459 51.79 -43.91 43.88
CA VAL A 459 52.14 -42.49 43.98
C VAL A 459 53.58 -42.28 43.52
N VAL A 460 53.76 -41.55 42.42
CA VAL A 460 55.08 -41.32 41.80
C VAL A 460 55.44 -39.83 41.87
N ILE A 461 56.59 -39.53 42.45
CA ILE A 461 57.18 -38.18 42.53
C ILE A 461 58.44 -38.15 41.65
N GLY A 462 58.53 -37.19 40.74
CA GLY A 462 59.67 -37.02 39.83
C GLY A 462 60.16 -35.57 39.76
N GLY A 463 61.46 -35.35 39.74
CA GLY A 463 62.10 -34.03 39.63
C GLY A 463 63.62 -34.11 39.81
N SER A 464 64.32 -33.00 39.56
CA SER A 464 65.80 -32.92 39.64
C SER A 464 66.36 -33.22 41.03
N LYS A 465 65.56 -32.97 42.08
CA LYS A 465 65.84 -33.28 43.48
C LYS A 465 64.51 -33.55 44.18
N VAL A 466 64.37 -34.74 44.77
CA VAL A 466 63.19 -35.14 45.54
C VAL A 466 63.63 -35.34 46.99
N ASN A 467 63.08 -34.54 47.90
CA ASN A 467 63.26 -34.74 49.34
C ASN A 467 61.96 -35.34 49.89
N ILE A 468 62.05 -36.52 50.48
CA ILE A 468 60.95 -37.16 51.22
C ILE A 468 61.37 -37.11 52.68
N GLU A 469 60.65 -36.33 53.49
CA GLU A 469 60.86 -36.22 54.94
C GLU A 469 59.80 -37.02 55.70
#